data_AF-A0A2M7BSM5-F1
#
_entry.id   AF-A0A2M7BSM5-F1
#
_cell.length_a   1.000
_cell.length_b   1.000
_cell.length_c   1.000
_cell.angle_alpha   90.00
_cell.angle_beta   90.00
_cell.angle_gamma   90.00
#
_symmetry.space_group_name_H-M   'P 1'
#
loop_
_entity.id
_entity.type
_entity.pdbx_description
1 polymer ?
#
loop_
_entity_poly.entity_id
_entity_poly.type
_entity_poly.pdbx_seq_one_letter_code
_entity_poly.pdbx_strand_id
1 'polypeptide(L)' 'LKLMLKDQKHVLAVEIMNGKYYDTGNKIEYMKTVVEFALRHPEINGEFKRFLNDLRI' A
#
# COMPACT_ATOMS: atom_id res chain seq x y z
N LEU A 1 20.42 -8.98 5.47
CA LEU A 1 20.21 -10.36 4.97
C LEU A 1 21.47 -11.01 4.42
N LYS A 2 22.10 -10.51 3.33
CA LYS A 2 23.28 -11.13 2.71
C LYS A 2 24.42 -11.48 3.69
N LEU A 3 24.74 -10.60 4.62
CA LEU A 3 25.77 -10.85 5.65
C LEU A 3 25.33 -11.91 6.68
N MET A 4 24.07 -11.90 7.09
CA MET A 4 23.53 -12.91 8.02
C MET A 4 23.55 -14.31 7.41
N LEU A 5 23.27 -14.42 6.10
CA LEU A 5 23.39 -15.67 5.36
C LEU A 5 24.85 -16.12 5.24
N LYS A 6 25.78 -15.18 5.01
CA LYS A 6 27.23 -15.46 4.98
C LYS A 6 27.74 -15.97 6.33
N ASP A 7 27.22 -15.42 7.43
CA ASP A 7 27.56 -15.79 8.80
C ASP A 7 26.76 -17.01 9.30
N GLN A 8 26.08 -17.74 8.39
CA GLN A 8 25.27 -18.93 8.66
C GLN A 8 24.25 -18.75 9.80
N LYS A 9 23.68 -17.56 9.93
CA LYS A 9 22.60 -17.31 10.89
C LYS A 9 21.34 -18.05 10.44
N HIS A 10 20.58 -18.55 11.42
CA HIS A 10 19.26 -19.08 11.15
C HIS A 10 18.31 -17.96 10.73
N VAL A 11 17.81 -18.01 9.50
CA VAL A 11 16.88 -17.03 8.92
C VAL A 11 15.62 -17.75 8.49
N LEU A 12 14.47 -17.21 8.91
CA LEU A 12 13.15 -17.70 8.52
C LEU A 12 12.50 -16.70 7.57
N ALA A 13 11.81 -17.22 6.56
CA ALA A 13 10.95 -16.44 5.69
C ALA A 13 9.56 -17.05 5.70
N VAL A 14 8.54 -16.20 5.71
CA VAL A 14 7.14 -16.61 5.65
C VAL A 14 6.43 -15.74 4.62
N GLU A 15 5.63 -16.38 3.78
CA GLU A 15 4.76 -15.67 2.84
C GLU A 15 3.55 -15.11 3.57
N ILE A 16 3.21 -13.84 3.29
CA ILE A 16 1.98 -13.24 3.81
C ILE A 16 0.82 -13.69 2.94
N MET A 17 0.03 -14.63 3.44
CA MET A 17 -1.17 -15.11 2.76
C MET A 17 -2.30 -14.07 2.85
N ASN A 18 -2.96 -13.80 1.72
CA ASN A 18 -4.10 -12.87 1.61
C ASN A 18 -3.82 -11.43 2.06
N GLY A 19 -2.55 -11.02 2.10
CA GLY A 19 -2.16 -9.64 2.32
C GLY A 19 -2.21 -8.83 1.02
N LYS A 20 -2.58 -7.55 1.12
CA LYS A 20 -2.31 -6.59 0.05
C LYS A 20 -1.15 -5.71 0.47
N TYR A 21 -0.08 -5.75 -0.33
CA TYR A 21 1.10 -4.92 -0.14
C TYR A 21 0.92 -3.58 -0.89
N TYR A 22 1.39 -2.50 -0.26
CA TYR A 22 1.40 -1.16 -0.83
C TYR A 22 2.84 -0.64 -0.83
N ASP A 23 3.40 -0.43 -2.01
CA ASP A 23 4.72 0.18 -2.17
C ASP A 23 4.59 1.71 -2.08
N THR A 24 4.84 2.27 -0.90
CA THR A 24 4.82 3.72 -0.70
C THR A 24 6.15 4.40 -1.06
N GLY A 25 7.17 3.63 -1.47
CA GLY A 25 8.43 4.15 -2.00
C GLY A 25 8.33 4.57 -3.48
N ASN A 26 7.39 3.98 -4.22
CA ASN A 26 7.04 4.40 -5.57
C ASN A 26 5.98 5.50 -5.55
N LYS A 27 6.25 6.64 -6.22
CA LYS A 27 5.34 7.81 -6.21
C LYS A 27 3.94 7.50 -6.74
N ILE A 28 3.83 6.70 -7.80
CA ILE A 28 2.54 6.36 -8.41
C ILE A 28 1.77 5.39 -7.52
N GLU A 29 2.42 4.36 -6.99
CA GLU A 29 1.78 3.40 -6.08
C GLU A 29 1.38 4.06 -4.76
N TYR A 30 2.15 5.02 -4.26
CA TYR A 30 1.78 5.85 -3.12
C TYR A 30 0.47 6.62 -3.40
N MET A 31 0.34 7.31 -4.54
CA MET A 31 -0.90 8.02 -4.89
C MET A 31 -2.10 7.08 -4.99
N LYS A 32 -1.95 5.92 -5.63
CA LYS A 32 -3.02 4.89 -5.70
C LYS A 32 -3.43 4.41 -4.31
N THR A 33 -2.45 4.18 -3.44
CA THR A 33 -2.68 3.75 -2.06
C THR A 33 -3.52 4.80 -1.32
N VAL A 34 -3.15 6.07 -1.39
CA VAL A 34 -3.91 7.14 -0.72
C VAL A 34 -5.36 7.19 -1.21
N VAL A 35 -5.58 7.11 -2.53
CA VAL A 35 -6.94 7.10 -3.11
C VAL A 35 -7.75 5.90 -2.61
N GLU A 36 -7.16 4.70 -2.60
CA GLU A 36 -7.83 3.48 -2.13
C GLU A 36 -8.23 3.57 -0.66
N PHE A 37 -7.34 4.06 0.20
CA PHE A 37 -7.64 4.22 1.62
C PHE A 37 -8.68 5.30 1.87
N ALA A 38 -8.61 6.43 1.16
CA ALA A 38 -9.61 7.50 1.27
C ALA A 38 -11.00 7.02 0.88
N LEU A 39 -11.12 6.17 -0.15
CA LEU A 39 -12.39 5.59 -0.57
C LEU A 39 -12.95 4.53 0.39
N ARG A 40 -12.14 4.00 1.31
CA ARG A 40 -12.58 3.07 2.37
C ARG A 40 -12.85 3.74 3.71
N HIS A 41 -12.37 4.96 3.91
CA HIS A 41 -12.45 5.63 5.21
C HIS A 41 -13.89 6.06 5.53
N PRO A 42 -14.43 5.75 6.72
CA PRO A 42 -15.86 5.91 7.03
C PRO A 42 -16.38 7.34 6.87
N GLU A 43 -15.58 8.33 7.25
CA GLU A 43 -16.01 9.75 7.22
C GLU A 43 -15.78 10.44 5.87
N ILE A 44 -14.61 10.24 5.24
CA ILE A 44 -14.22 11.00 4.04
C ILE A 44 -14.64 10.35 2.73
N ASN A 45 -14.99 9.04 2.70
CA ASN A 45 -15.24 8.33 1.44
C ASN A 45 -16.35 9.00 0.60
N GLY A 46 -17.39 9.54 1.25
CA GLY A 46 -18.54 10.10 0.57
C GLY A 46 -18.20 11.38 -0.19
N GLU A 47 -17.54 12.33 0.49
CA GLU A 47 -17.12 13.59 -0.11
C GLU A 47 -15.99 13.38 -1.12
N PHE A 48 -15.00 12.55 -0.79
CA PHE A 48 -13.88 12.27 -1.67
C PHE A 48 -14.30 11.57 -2.96
N LYS A 49 -15.24 10.60 -2.88
CA LYS A 49 -15.79 9.94 -4.07
C LYS A 49 -16.57 10.91 -4.96
N ARG A 50 -17.32 11.85 -4.39
CA ARG A 50 -18.00 12.91 -5.16
C ARG A 50 -16.99 13.78 -5.89
N PHE A 51 -15.97 14.27 -5.20
CA PHE A 51 -14.88 15.03 -5.80
C PHE A 51 -14.26 14.29 -7.00
N LEU A 52 -13.93 12.99 -6.86
CA LEU A 52 -13.37 12.21 -7.96
C LEU A 52 -14.31 12.08 -9.17
N ASN A 53 -15.63 11.95 -8.94
CA ASN A 53 -16.61 11.86 -10.02
C ASN A 53 -16.80 13.21 -10.76
N ASP A 54 -16.57 14.33 -10.08
CA ASP A 54 -16.76 15.67 -10.63
C ASP A 54 -15.50 16.17 -11.37
N LEU A 55 -14.38 15.47 -11.29
CA LEU A 55 -13.15 15.80 -12.01
C LEU A 55 -13.37 15.76 -13.53
N ARG A 56 -13.29 16.94 -14.16
CA ARG A 56 -13.24 17.12 -15.62
C ARG A 56 -11.84 17.53 -16.02
N ILE A 57 -11.01 16.54 -16.29
CA ILE A 57 -9.60 16.67 -16.68
C ILE A 57 -9.34 15.79 -17.90
#